data_AF-A0A3M1Q2C6-F1
#
_entry.id   AF-A0A3M1Q2C6-F1
#
_cell.length_a   1.000
_cell.length_b   1.000
_cell.length_c   1.000
_cell.angle_alpha   90.00
_cell.angle_beta   90.00
_cell.angle_gamma   90.00
#
_symmetry.space_group_name_H-M   'P 1'
#
loop_
_entity.id
_entity.type
_entity.pdbx_description
1 polymer ?
#
loop_
_entity_poly.entity_id
_entity_poly.type
_entity_poly.pdbx_seq_one_letter_code
_entity_poly.pdbx_strand_id
1 'polypeptide(L)'
;FAHLTLDDAELDTYERLYAVLAPDVVRPDLVVYLRAGVRVLRERIGRRGRPVERRIAGPYLEEVVRAYDEFFFRWDQGPLLVVDTDRFDPIHDDRHFEDLVQRIDAMDRGGVEYYVPLA
;
A
#
# COMPACT_ATOMS: atom_id res chain seq x y z
N PHE A 1 6.52 5.47 6.25
CA PHE A 1 7.17 4.35 6.97
C PHE A 1 8.39 4.82 7.76
N ALA A 2 9.46 5.32 7.13
CA ALA A 2 10.67 5.81 7.83
C ALA A 2 10.37 6.83 8.96
N HIS A 3 9.52 7.83 8.69
CA HIS A 3 9.07 8.82 9.68
C HIS A 3 8.33 8.25 10.90
N LEU A 4 7.85 7.00 10.85
CA LEU A 4 7.16 6.36 11.99
C LEU A 4 8.11 5.55 12.87
N THR A 5 9.33 5.26 12.40
CA THR A 5 10.21 4.25 12.99
C THR A 5 11.59 4.76 13.33
N LEU A 6 12.03 5.84 12.68
CA LEU A 6 13.36 6.42 12.84
C LEU A 6 13.29 7.65 13.74
N ASP A 7 14.30 7.83 14.57
CA ASP A 7 14.50 9.10 15.27
C ASP A 7 15.00 10.20 14.31
N ASP A 8 15.08 11.44 14.80
CA ASP A 8 15.43 12.59 13.95
C ASP A 8 16.81 12.45 13.28
N ALA A 9 17.79 11.83 13.94
CA ALA A 9 19.15 11.68 13.40
C ALA A 9 19.23 10.54 12.36
N GLU A 10 18.51 9.46 12.64
CA GLU A 10 18.34 8.35 11.70
C GLU A 10 17.56 8.80 10.46
N LEU A 11 16.51 9.61 10.64
CA LEU A 11 15.70 10.14 9.57
C LEU A 11 16.51 11.08 8.67
N ASP A 12 17.28 12.00 9.25
CA ASP A 12 18.18 12.89 8.51
C ASP A 12 19.23 12.10 7.69
N THR A 13 19.72 10.99 8.24
CA THR A 13 20.61 10.08 7.51
C THR A 13 19.90 9.36 6.37
N TYR A 14 18.70 8.87 6.62
CA TYR A 14 17.85 8.24 5.60
C TYR A 14 17.56 9.21 4.45
N GLU A 15 17.18 10.46 4.75
CA GLU A 15 16.84 11.48 3.76
C GLU A 15 18.03 11.86 2.88
N ARG A 16 19.23 11.99 3.45
CA ARG A 16 20.46 12.17 2.66
C ARG A 16 20.70 11.04 1.68
N LEU A 17 20.54 9.80 2.13
CA LEU A 17 20.73 8.63 1.27
C LEU A 17 19.66 8.58 0.17
N TYR A 18 18.40 8.83 0.55
CA TYR A 18 17.30 8.88 -0.39
C TYR A 18 17.52 9.94 -1.48
N ALA A 19 17.98 11.14 -1.13
CA ALA A 19 18.24 12.21 -2.09
C ALA A 19 19.31 11.85 -3.13
N VAL A 20 20.27 10.98 -2.76
CA VAL A 20 21.31 10.50 -3.68
C VAL A 20 20.80 9.38 -4.57
N LEU A 21 19.98 8.47 -4.04
CA LEU A 21 19.55 7.27 -4.75
C LEU A 21 18.28 7.46 -5.58
N ALA A 22 17.33 8.28 -5.11
CA ALA A 22 16.02 8.45 -5.73
C ALA A 22 16.06 8.94 -7.19
N PRO A 23 16.97 9.83 -7.63
CA PRO A 23 17.03 10.26 -9.02
C PRO A 23 17.30 9.14 -10.03
N ASP A 24 17.99 8.09 -9.61
CA ASP A 24 18.33 6.94 -10.47
C ASP A 24 17.22 5.88 -10.49
N VAL A 25 16.14 6.06 -9.72
CA VAL A 25 15.02 5.12 -9.66
C VAL A 25 14.06 5.40 -10.81
N VAL A 26 13.83 4.36 -11.61
CA VAL A 26 12.84 4.41 -12.69
C VAL A 26 11.44 4.60 -12.10
N ARG A 27 10.70 5.55 -12.67
CA ARG A 27 9.30 5.77 -12.29
C ARG A 27 8.45 4.56 -12.70
N PRO A 28 7.57 4.06 -11.82
CA PRO A 28 6.73 2.92 -12.15
C PRO A 28 5.69 3.30 -13.22
N ASP A 29 5.46 2.38 -14.16
CA ASP A 29 4.38 2.52 -15.15
C ASP A 29 2.98 2.39 -14.54
N LEU A 30 2.88 1.77 -13.36
CA LEU A 30 1.67 1.64 -12.56
C LEU A 30 2.04 1.29 -11.11
N VAL A 31 1.33 1.88 -10.14
CA VAL A 31 1.32 1.41 -8.75
C VAL A 31 -0.06 0.90 -8.37
N VAL A 32 -0.12 -0.27 -7.74
CA VAL A 32 -1.35 -0.84 -7.20
C VAL A 32 -1.33 -0.73 -5.67
N TYR A 33 -2.17 0.16 -5.13
CA TYR A 33 -2.31 0.36 -3.69
C TYR A 33 -3.50 -0.46 -3.14
N LEU A 34 -3.19 -1.57 -2.46
CA LEU A 34 -4.18 -2.43 -1.82
C LEU A 34 -4.55 -1.88 -0.44
N ARG A 35 -5.71 -1.23 -0.35
CA ARG A 35 -6.22 -0.62 0.87
C ARG A 35 -7.15 -1.58 1.60
N ALA A 36 -7.11 -1.58 2.93
CA ALA A 36 -8.10 -2.26 3.77
C ALA A 36 -8.22 -1.55 5.12
N GLY A 37 -9.38 -1.66 5.74
CA GLY A 37 -9.61 -1.19 7.09
C GLY A 37 -8.73 -1.93 8.10
N VAL A 38 -8.34 -1.22 9.16
CA VAL A 38 -7.49 -1.76 10.25
C VAL A 38 -8.07 -3.05 10.83
N ARG A 39 -9.40 -3.14 10.97
CA ARG A 39 -10.07 -4.36 11.43
C ARG A 39 -9.78 -5.56 10.53
N VAL A 40 -9.90 -5.41 9.21
CA VAL A 40 -9.65 -6.46 8.22
C VAL A 40 -8.17 -6.83 8.20
N LEU A 41 -7.28 -5.83 8.27
CA LEU A 41 -5.83 -6.07 8.35
C LEU A 41 -5.43 -6.86 9.59
N ARG A 42 -6.00 -6.56 10.77
CA ARG A 42 -5.73 -7.32 12.00
C ARG A 42 -6.20 -8.77 11.90
N GLU A 43 -7.36 -9.00 11.30
CA GLU A 43 -7.85 -10.35 11.04
C GLU A 43 -6.91 -11.13 10.12
N ARG A 44 -6.46 -10.52 9.02
CA ARG A 44 -5.50 -11.13 8.08
C ARG A 44 -4.15 -11.42 8.74
N ILE A 45 -3.62 -10.50 9.55
CA ILE A 45 -2.39 -10.70 10.33
C ILE A 45 -2.55 -11.89 11.28
N GLY A 46 -3.68 -11.97 11.99
CA GLY A 46 -4.01 -13.07 12.87
C GLY A 46 -4.04 -14.42 12.15
N ARG A 47 -4.71 -14.48 10.99
CA ARG A 47 -4.78 -15.70 10.15
C ARG A 47 -3.41 -16.14 9.65
N ARG A 48 -2.52 -15.21 9.27
CA ARG A 48 -1.15 -15.54 8.80
C ARG A 48 -0.26 -16.11 9.91
N GLY A 49 -0.50 -15.73 11.18
CA GLY A 49 0.16 -16.33 12.34
C GLY A 49 1.68 -16.11 12.45
N ARG A 50 2.26 -15.22 11.64
CA ARG A 50 3.71 -14.95 11.59
C ARG A 50 4.21 -14.46 12.95
N PRO A 51 5.25 -15.07 13.55
CA PRO A 51 5.72 -14.72 14.90
C PRO A 51 6.08 -13.24 15.07
N VAL A 52 6.68 -12.65 14.04
CA VAL A 52 7.10 -11.23 14.03
C VAL A 52 5.92 -10.25 14.02
N GLU A 53 4.77 -10.64 13.44
CA GLU A 53 3.60 -9.77 13.31
C GLU A 53 2.75 -9.75 14.60
N ARG A 54 2.95 -10.71 15.52
CA ARG A 54 2.17 -10.80 16.79
C ARG A 54 2.35 -9.60 17.71
N ARG A 55 3.44 -8.86 17.56
CA ARG A 55 3.78 -7.68 18.38
C ARG A 55 3.28 -6.38 17.78
N ILE A 56 2.63 -6.41 16.61
CA ILE A 56 2.09 -5.22 15.96
C ILE A 56 0.93 -4.69 16.82
N ALA A 57 1.15 -3.54 17.45
CA ALA A 57 0.13 -2.86 18.23
C ALA A 57 -0.97 -2.29 17.31
N GLY A 58 -2.21 -2.25 17.80
CA GLY A 58 -3.33 -1.65 17.07
C GLY A 58 -3.09 -0.19 16.67
N PRO A 59 -2.70 0.69 17.61
CA PRO A 59 -2.40 2.10 17.30
C PRO A 59 -1.28 2.26 16.27
N TYR A 60 -0.23 1.43 16.35
CA TYR A 60 0.84 1.44 15.36
C TYR A 60 0.35 1.07 13.96
N LEU A 61 -0.53 0.06 13.85
CA LEU A 61 -1.11 -0.30 12.56
C LEU A 61 -1.98 0.84 11.99
N GLU A 62 -2.69 1.57 12.83
CA GLU A 62 -3.46 2.77 12.42
C GLU A 62 -2.56 3.88 11.88
N GLU A 63 -1.40 4.12 12.53
CA GLU A 63 -0.40 5.09 12.07
C GLU A 63 0.20 4.68 10.72
N VAL A 64 0.52 3.39 10.55
CA VAL A 64 1.02 2.87 9.28
C VAL A 64 -0.01 3.06 8.17
N VAL A 65 -1.28 2.68 8.41
CA VAL A 65 -2.36 2.87 7.43
C VAL A 65 -2.50 4.35 7.05
N ARG A 66 -2.49 5.25 8.04
CA ARG A 66 -2.58 6.70 7.81
C ARG A 66 -1.42 7.22 6.97
N ALA A 67 -0.18 6.84 7.30
CA ALA A 67 0.99 7.28 6.57
C ALA A 67 0.99 6.80 5.11
N TYR A 68 0.46 5.61 4.83
CA TYR A 68 0.30 5.11 3.47
C TYR A 68 -0.82 5.83 2.71
N ASP A 69 -1.97 6.07 3.35
CA ASP A 69 -3.06 6.86 2.76
C ASP A 69 -2.57 8.28 2.41
N GLU A 70 -1.83 8.96 3.28
CA GLU A 70 -1.25 10.29 3.03
C GLU A 70 -0.17 10.31 1.94
N PHE A 71 0.60 9.22 1.82
CA PHE A 71 1.61 9.07 0.78
C PHE A 71 0.94 8.92 -0.59
N PHE A 72 0.00 7.99 -0.72
CA PHE A 72 -0.67 7.74 -2.00
C PHE A 72 -1.68 8.83 -2.38
N PHE A 73 -2.21 9.58 -1.42
CA PHE A 73 -3.00 10.77 -1.70
C PHE A 73 -2.21 11.86 -2.45
N ARG A 74 -0.89 11.96 -2.22
CA ARG A 74 0.01 12.92 -2.87
C ARG A 74 0.82 12.33 -4.01
N TRP A 75 0.48 11.11 -4.44
CA TRP A 75 1.24 10.40 -5.46
C TRP A 75 1.15 11.08 -6.82
N ASP A 76 2.30 11.40 -7.40
CA ASP A 76 2.44 12.09 -8.69
C ASP A 76 3.51 11.45 -9.60
N GLN A 77 4.02 10.27 -9.23
CA GLN A 77 5.14 9.61 -9.92
C GLN A 77 4.71 8.60 -10.99
N GLY A 78 3.41 8.46 -11.25
CA GLY A 78 2.86 7.57 -12.28
C GLY A 78 1.38 7.25 -12.04
N PRO A 79 0.76 6.41 -12.88
CA PRO A 79 -0.58 5.90 -12.67
C PRO A 79 -0.71 5.17 -11.32
N LEU A 80 -1.83 5.36 -10.63
CA LEU A 80 -2.13 4.76 -9.34
C LEU A 80 -3.50 4.10 -9.38
N LEU A 81 -3.55 2.80 -9.13
CA LEU A 81 -4.78 2.05 -8.92
C LEU A 81 -4.95 1.77 -7.42
N VAL A 82 -5.95 2.39 -6.80
CA VAL A 82 -6.33 2.17 -5.39
C VAL A 82 -7.42 1.11 -5.34
N VAL A 83 -7.13 -0.03 -4.73
CA VAL A 83 -8.05 -1.17 -4.63
C VAL A 83 -8.53 -1.31 -3.19
N ASP A 84 -9.83 -1.19 -2.97
CA ASP A 84 -10.41 -1.55 -1.67
C ASP A 84 -10.47 -3.07 -1.55
N THR A 85 -9.78 -3.60 -0.54
CA THR A 85 -9.67 -5.02 -0.28
C THR A 85 -10.49 -5.50 0.91
N ASP A 86 -11.42 -4.69 1.46
CA ASP A 86 -12.22 -5.11 2.62
C ASP A 86 -13.16 -6.27 2.32
N ARG A 87 -13.70 -6.33 1.09
CA ARG A 87 -14.59 -7.41 0.61
C ARG A 87 -14.03 -8.18 -0.58
N PHE A 88 -12.79 -7.90 -0.93
CA PHE A 88 -12.14 -8.45 -2.11
C PHE A 88 -11.00 -9.37 -1.70
N ASP A 89 -11.09 -10.59 -2.21
CA ASP A 89 -10.20 -11.71 -1.87
C ASP A 89 -9.68 -12.39 -3.13
N PRO A 90 -8.66 -11.79 -3.79
CA PRO A 90 -8.07 -12.35 -5.00
C PRO A 90 -7.19 -13.58 -4.70
N ILE A 91 -7.03 -13.96 -3.43
CA ILE A 91 -6.25 -15.12 -3.02
C ILE A 91 -7.12 -16.39 -3.07
N HIS A 92 -8.42 -16.23 -2.80
CA HIS A 92 -9.35 -17.36 -2.65
C HIS A 92 -10.55 -17.31 -3.61
N ASP A 93 -10.71 -16.25 -4.39
CA ASP A 93 -11.75 -16.13 -5.43
C ASP A 93 -11.12 -15.75 -6.78
N ASP A 94 -11.13 -16.69 -7.72
CA ASP A 94 -10.56 -16.50 -9.05
C ASP A 94 -11.24 -15.35 -9.82
N ARG A 95 -12.53 -15.08 -9.55
CA ARG A 95 -13.26 -13.98 -10.21
C ARG A 95 -12.73 -12.63 -9.74
N HIS A 96 -12.42 -12.51 -8.45
CA HIS A 96 -11.77 -11.33 -7.90
C HIS A 96 -10.39 -11.13 -8.52
N PHE A 97 -9.60 -12.21 -8.64
CA PHE A 97 -8.30 -12.14 -9.29
C PHE A 97 -8.42 -11.67 -10.75
N GLU A 98 -9.32 -12.27 -11.53
CA GLU A 98 -9.57 -11.90 -12.93
C GLU A 98 -10.01 -10.44 -13.07
N ASP A 99 -10.92 -9.96 -12.21
CA ASP A 99 -11.40 -8.57 -12.24
C ASP A 99 -10.26 -7.57 -11.96
N LEU A 100 -9.38 -7.89 -11.00
CA LEU A 100 -8.19 -7.06 -10.74
C LEU A 100 -7.21 -7.06 -11.91
N VAL A 101 -6.97 -8.21 -12.56
CA VAL A 101 -6.09 -8.27 -13.74
C VAL A 101 -6.68 -7.44 -14.89
N GLN A 102 -7.98 -7.60 -15.17
CA GLN A 102 -8.66 -6.79 -16.19
C GLN A 102 -8.56 -5.30 -15.86
N ARG A 103 -8.65 -4.94 -14.58
CA ARG A 103 -8.51 -3.55 -14.15
C ARG A 103 -7.11 -3.01 -14.36
N ILE A 104 -6.08 -3.81 -14.05
CA ILE A 104 -4.68 -3.48 -14.29
C ILE A 104 -4.42 -3.30 -15.78
N ASP A 105 -4.92 -4.19 -16.64
CA ASP A 105 -4.76 -4.12 -18.09
C ASP A 105 -5.49 -2.91 -18.71
N ALA A 106 -6.60 -2.50 -18.10
CA ALA A 106 -7.37 -1.33 -18.51
C ALA A 106 -6.77 0.01 -18.06
N MET A 107 -5.76 0.02 -17.17
CA MET A 107 -5.11 1.26 -16.73
C MET A 107 -4.39 1.93 -17.90
N ASP A 108 -4.98 3.02 -18.39
CA ASP A 108 -4.36 3.93 -19.33
C ASP A 108 -3.43 4.95 -18.63
N ARG A 109 -2.46 5.47 -19.39
CA ARG A 109 -1.24 6.14 -18.90
C ARG A 109 -1.46 7.53 -18.29
N GLY A 110 -2.24 7.63 -17.23
CA GLY A 110 -2.23 8.79 -16.35
C GLY A 110 -3.46 8.90 -15.46
N GLY A 111 -3.25 8.89 -14.15
CA GLY A 111 -4.30 9.25 -13.19
C GLY A 111 -4.31 8.37 -11.94
N VAL A 112 -5.20 8.73 -11.02
CA VAL A 112 -5.54 7.94 -9.85
C VAL A 112 -6.91 7.34 -10.09
N GLU A 113 -7.00 6.02 -10.01
CA GLU A 113 -8.24 5.28 -10.16
C GLU A 113 -8.59 4.55 -8.88
N TYR A 114 -9.86 4.63 -8.47
CA TYR A 114 -10.38 3.93 -7.32
C TYR A 114 -11.24 2.76 -7.78
N TYR A 115 -10.92 1.56 -7.30
CA TYR A 115 -11.64 0.34 -7.60
C TYR A 115 -12.16 -0.26 -6.29
N VAL A 116 -13.48 -0.33 -6.19
CA VAL A 116 -14.20 -0.99 -5.10
C VAL A 116 -14.90 -2.21 -5.72
N PRO A 117 -14.37 -3.41 -5.51
CA PRO A 117 -14.92 -4.63 -6.07
C PRO A 117 -16.35 -4.85 -5.57
N LEU A 118 -17.24 -5.25 -6.48
CA LEU A 118 -18.59 -5.67 -6.10
C LEU A 118 -18.50 -7.05 -5.43
N ALA A 119 -19.11 -7.15 -4.24
CA ALA A 119 -19.12 -8.37 -3.42
C ALA A 119 -19.99 -9.49 -4.01
#